data_AF-A0A853M7P4-F1
#
_entry.id   AF-A0A853M7P4-F1
#
_cell.length_a   1.000
_cell.length_b   1.000
_cell.length_c   1.000
_cell.angle_alpha   90.00
_cell.angle_beta   90.00
_cell.angle_gamma   90.00
#
_symmetry.space_group_name_H-M   'P 1'
#
loop_
_entity.id
_entity.type
_entity.pdbx_description
1 polymer ?
#
loop_
_entity_poly.entity_id
_entity_poly.type
_entity_poly.pdbx_seq_one_letter_code
_entity_poly.pdbx_strand_id
1 'polypeptide(L)'
;MAIVGWNRGTVVEVNFTGILVMKILWALLPTILIALNAGELFAQEKFAGEFNGNLQIGKTHSHVFYFGKESGDTLVYFFETQSPVGKKIISICKRNKPCMGKAQLQIVKPIPKGIPESTSGTYKIISVSQVNGKR
;
A
#
# COMPACT_ATOMS: atom_id res chain seq x y z
N MET A 1 43.93 -16.82 -56.45
CA MET A 1 42.57 -16.82 -57.05
C MET A 1 41.86 -15.59 -56.53
N ALA A 2 41.67 -14.60 -57.38
CA ALA A 2 41.07 -13.32 -56.99
C ALA A 2 39.54 -13.46 -56.99
N ILE A 3 38.89 -12.95 -55.96
CA ILE A 3 37.50 -12.48 -56.08
C ILE A 3 37.56 -10.99 -55.73
N VAL A 4 37.59 -10.18 -56.79
CA VAL A 4 37.51 -8.72 -56.74
C VAL A 4 36.04 -8.37 -56.59
N GLY A 5 35.63 -8.04 -55.36
CA GLY A 5 34.35 -7.42 -55.08
C GLY A 5 34.54 -5.91 -54.94
N TRP A 6 34.36 -5.18 -56.04
CA TRP A 6 34.42 -3.72 -56.06
C TRP A 6 33.05 -3.16 -55.65
N ASN A 7 32.90 -2.76 -54.39
CA ASN A 7 31.78 -1.93 -53.96
C ASN A 7 32.33 -0.61 -53.42
N ARG A 8 31.88 0.49 -54.02
CA ARG A 8 32.39 1.83 -53.76
C ARG A 8 32.10 2.21 -52.30
N GLY A 9 33.17 2.52 -51.57
CA GLY A 9 33.11 3.11 -50.24
C GLY A 9 33.70 2.19 -49.18
N THR A 10 34.81 2.66 -48.60
CA THR A 10 35.44 2.18 -47.36
C THR A 10 36.03 0.77 -47.37
N VAL A 11 37.35 0.70 -47.62
CA VAL A 11 38.21 -0.36 -47.07
C VAL A 11 38.96 0.27 -45.90
N VAL A 12 38.49 0.01 -44.68
CA VAL A 12 39.32 0.13 -43.49
C VAL A 12 39.61 -1.29 -43.05
N GLU A 13 40.87 -1.65 -43.20
CA GLU A 13 41.48 -2.88 -42.71
C GLU A 13 41.49 -2.82 -41.17
N VAL A 14 40.65 -3.61 -40.51
CA VAL A 14 40.63 -3.64 -39.03
C VAL A 14 41.32 -4.91 -38.56
N ASN A 15 42.53 -4.71 -38.03
CA ASN A 15 43.40 -5.72 -37.44
C ASN A 15 42.69 -6.58 -36.38
N PHE A 16 42.74 -7.90 -36.58
CA PHE A 16 42.24 -8.94 -35.69
C PHE A 16 43.16 -9.09 -34.47
N THR A 17 43.07 -8.21 -33.48
CA THR A 17 43.73 -8.42 -32.16
C THR A 17 43.13 -7.59 -31.02
N GLY A 18 42.09 -6.78 -31.28
CA GLY A 18 41.43 -5.94 -30.27
C GLY A 18 40.01 -6.39 -29.86
N ILE A 19 39.51 -7.52 -30.36
CA ILE A 19 38.09 -7.91 -30.20
C ILE A 19 37.88 -8.86 -28.99
N LEU A 20 38.92 -9.13 -28.18
CA LEU A 20 38.78 -10.01 -27.03
C LEU A 20 38.35 -9.29 -25.72
N VAL A 21 38.28 -7.95 -25.70
CA VAL A 21 37.92 -7.22 -24.47
C VAL A 21 36.50 -6.64 -24.52
N MET A 22 35.89 -6.53 -25.71
CA MET A 22 34.58 -5.86 -25.89
C MET A 22 33.40 -6.82 -26.07
N LYS A 23 33.48 -8.05 -25.55
CA LYS A 23 32.41 -9.07 -25.71
C LYS A 23 31.89 -9.68 -24.41
N ILE A 24 32.41 -9.24 -23.27
CA ILE A 24 31.95 -9.69 -21.95
C ILE A 24 31.09 -8.59 -21.25
N LEU A 25 31.08 -7.36 -21.76
CA LEU A 25 30.39 -6.25 -21.10
C LEU A 25 28.91 -6.05 -21.53
N TRP A 26 28.42 -6.80 -22.51
CA TRP A 26 27.04 -6.66 -23.05
C TRP A 26 26.17 -7.91 -22.89
N ALA A 27 26.57 -8.88 -22.06
CA ALA A 27 25.78 -10.09 -21.78
C ALA A 27 25.18 -10.14 -20.37
N LEU A 28 25.27 -9.06 -19.58
CA LEU A 28 24.75 -8.96 -18.21
C LEU A 28 23.61 -7.95 -18.04
N LEU A 29 22.99 -7.50 -19.13
CA LEU A 29 21.92 -6.51 -19.11
C LEU A 29 20.63 -6.99 -19.80
N PRO A 30 20.05 -8.13 -19.38
CA PRO A 30 18.59 -8.13 -19.28
C PRO A 30 18.01 -8.59 -17.92
N THR A 31 18.80 -9.02 -16.94
CA THR A 31 18.22 -9.63 -15.72
C THR A 31 17.89 -8.66 -14.59
N ILE A 32 18.35 -7.41 -14.63
CA ILE A 32 18.14 -6.45 -13.53
C ILE A 32 16.85 -5.64 -13.69
N LEU A 33 16.11 -5.79 -14.79
CA LEU A 33 14.86 -5.03 -14.99
C LEU A 33 13.60 -5.65 -14.35
N ILE A 34 13.67 -6.85 -13.77
CA ILE A 34 12.50 -7.52 -13.18
C ILE A 34 12.42 -7.33 -11.65
N ALA A 35 13.48 -6.83 -11.01
CA ALA A 35 13.48 -6.60 -9.56
C ALA A 35 12.79 -5.29 -9.13
N LEU A 36 12.31 -4.45 -10.06
CA LEU A 36 11.61 -3.20 -9.70
C LEU A 36 10.10 -3.35 -9.46
N ASN A 37 9.51 -4.52 -9.75
CA ASN A 37 8.08 -4.76 -9.51
C ASN A 37 7.80 -5.62 -8.27
N ALA A 38 8.81 -5.94 -7.46
CA ALA A 38 8.68 -6.76 -6.25
C ALA A 38 8.73 -5.94 -4.94
N GLY A 39 8.76 -4.61 -5.02
CA GLY A 39 8.99 -3.71 -3.88
C GLY A 39 7.74 -3.16 -3.18
N GLU A 40 6.56 -3.23 -3.79
CA GLU A 40 5.29 -2.89 -3.13
C GLU A 40 4.53 -4.16 -2.71
N LEU A 41 5.25 -5.16 -2.21
CA LEU A 41 4.70 -5.99 -1.14
C LEU A 41 4.66 -5.11 0.12
N PHE A 42 3.76 -4.12 0.13
CA PHE A 42 3.25 -3.59 1.38
C PHE A 42 2.59 -4.77 2.06
N ALA A 43 3.35 -5.50 2.88
CA ALA A 43 2.82 -6.25 3.98
C ALA A 43 1.99 -5.22 4.74
N GLN A 44 0.68 -5.19 4.48
CA GLN A 44 -0.23 -4.24 5.10
C GLN A 44 -0.18 -4.56 6.59
N GLU A 45 0.67 -3.83 7.31
CA GLU A 45 1.07 -4.19 8.66
C GLU A 45 -0.18 -4.27 9.52
N LYS A 46 -0.40 -5.49 10.04
CA LYS A 46 -1.46 -5.75 10.99
C LYS A 46 -0.86 -5.65 12.38
N PHE A 47 -1.46 -4.85 13.24
CA PHE A 47 -1.01 -4.69 14.60
C PHE A 47 -2.20 -4.64 15.56
N ALA A 48 -1.98 -5.12 16.78
CA ALA A 48 -2.93 -4.94 17.85
C ALA A 48 -2.89 -3.48 18.32
N GLY A 49 -4.05 -2.85 18.41
CA GLY A 49 -4.16 -1.47 18.86
C GLY A 49 -5.51 -1.17 19.49
N GLU A 50 -5.64 0.06 19.97
CA GLU A 50 -6.89 0.58 20.47
C GLU A 50 -7.50 1.54 19.44
N PHE A 51 -8.83 1.56 19.37
CA PHE A 51 -9.56 2.58 18.64
C PHE A 51 -10.46 3.33 19.63
N ASN A 52 -10.66 4.62 19.39
CA ASN A 52 -11.54 5.47 20.17
C ASN A 52 -12.08 6.58 19.27
N GLY A 53 -13.33 6.98 19.45
CA GLY A 53 -13.90 8.12 18.75
C GLY A 53 -15.42 8.03 18.60
N ASN A 54 -15.99 8.88 17.77
CA ASN A 54 -17.42 8.88 17.50
C ASN A 54 -17.76 7.99 16.30
N LEU A 55 -18.72 7.08 16.48
CA LEU A 55 -19.16 6.19 15.40
C LEU A 55 -20.02 6.92 14.37
N GLN A 56 -19.59 6.89 13.10
CA GLN A 56 -20.38 7.27 11.94
C GLN A 56 -20.75 6.04 11.12
N ILE A 57 -22.04 5.83 10.93
CA ILE A 57 -22.57 4.68 10.18
C ILE A 57 -22.82 5.10 8.73
N GLY A 58 -22.07 4.49 7.81
CA GLY A 58 -22.25 4.66 6.37
C GLY A 58 -22.85 3.41 5.70
N LYS A 59 -23.18 3.51 4.40
CA LYS A 59 -23.82 2.41 3.65
C LYS A 59 -22.87 1.21 3.47
N THR A 60 -21.70 1.45 2.91
CA THR A 60 -20.70 0.40 2.63
C THR A 60 -19.67 0.31 3.74
N HIS A 61 -19.09 1.45 4.10
CA HIS A 61 -18.11 1.58 5.18
C HIS A 61 -18.69 2.45 6.28
N SER A 62 -18.40 2.06 7.51
CA SER A 62 -18.62 2.85 8.71
C SER A 62 -17.27 3.15 9.34
N HIS A 63 -17.18 4.22 10.12
CA HIS A 63 -15.93 4.62 10.73
C HIS A 63 -16.10 5.23 12.11
N VAL A 64 -15.09 5.06 12.94
CA VAL A 64 -14.92 5.74 14.21
C VAL A 64 -13.95 6.88 14.00
N PHE A 65 -14.40 8.10 14.27
CA PHE A 65 -13.62 9.32 14.09
C PHE A 65 -13.10 9.83 15.44
N TYR A 66 -11.78 9.92 15.57
CA TYR A 66 -11.09 10.49 16.72
C TYR A 66 -10.62 11.92 16.42
N PHE A 67 -10.75 12.81 17.40
CA PHE A 67 -10.11 14.11 17.41
C PHE A 67 -9.38 14.32 18.74
N GLY A 68 -8.05 14.36 18.69
CA GLY A 68 -7.20 14.64 19.84
C GLY A 68 -7.24 16.14 20.15
N LYS A 69 -7.95 16.53 21.20
CA LYS A 69 -8.11 17.96 21.55
C LYS A 69 -6.78 18.66 21.87
N GLU A 70 -5.83 17.94 22.43
CA GLU A 70 -4.53 18.50 22.84
C GLU A 70 -3.51 18.45 21.70
N SER A 71 -3.41 17.31 20.98
CA SER A 71 -2.45 17.15 19.89
C SER A 71 -2.93 17.72 18.55
N GLY A 72 -4.24 17.92 18.38
CA GLY A 72 -4.86 18.26 17.10
C GLY A 72 -4.99 17.07 16.14
N ASP A 73 -4.59 15.87 16.55
CA ASP A 73 -4.58 14.70 15.66
C ASP A 73 -5.97 14.22 15.31
N THR A 74 -6.12 13.80 14.06
CA THR A 74 -7.35 13.18 13.56
C THR A 74 -7.04 11.75 13.16
N LEU A 75 -7.74 10.79 13.76
CA LEU A 75 -7.59 9.37 13.39
C LEU A 75 -8.93 8.81 12.93
N VAL A 76 -8.88 7.97 11.91
CA VAL A 76 -10.06 7.30 11.37
C VAL A 76 -9.86 5.79 11.40
N TYR A 77 -10.77 5.11 12.08
CA TYR A 77 -10.82 3.65 12.11
C TYR A 77 -12.05 3.19 11.33
N PHE A 78 -11.87 2.57 10.18
CA PHE A 78 -12.98 2.18 9.30
C PHE A 78 -13.16 0.66 9.22
N PHE A 79 -14.39 0.26 8.90
CA PHE A 79 -14.76 -1.13 8.69
C PHE A 79 -15.96 -1.23 7.74
N GLU A 80 -16.15 -2.39 7.13
CA GLU A 80 -17.32 -2.67 6.30
C GLU A 80 -18.57 -2.79 7.18
N THR A 81 -19.61 -2.00 6.88
CA THR A 81 -20.81 -1.88 7.72
C THR A 81 -21.50 -3.23 7.95
N GLN A 82 -21.57 -4.07 6.92
CA GLN A 82 -22.27 -5.36 6.96
C GLN A 82 -21.38 -6.55 7.38
N SER A 83 -20.08 -6.30 7.61
CA SER A 83 -19.15 -7.35 8.05
C SER A 83 -19.46 -7.82 9.48
N PRO A 84 -18.97 -9.01 9.90
CA PRO A 84 -19.09 -9.46 11.28
C PRO A 84 -18.55 -8.45 12.30
N VAL A 85 -17.43 -7.80 11.97
CA VAL A 85 -16.83 -6.73 12.76
C VAL A 85 -17.77 -5.52 12.85
N GLY A 86 -18.29 -5.08 11.70
CA GLY A 86 -19.19 -3.94 11.64
C GLY A 86 -20.47 -4.16 12.44
N LYS A 87 -21.10 -5.32 12.29
CA LYS A 87 -22.29 -5.72 13.07
C LYS A 87 -21.99 -5.73 14.57
N LYS A 88 -20.85 -6.27 15.01
CA LYS A 88 -20.44 -6.31 16.41
C LYS A 88 -20.19 -4.91 16.99
N ILE A 89 -19.57 -4.01 16.22
CA ILE A 89 -19.34 -2.64 16.68
C ILE A 89 -20.67 -1.86 16.74
N ILE A 90 -21.49 -1.94 15.70
CA ILE A 90 -22.77 -1.20 15.59
C ILE A 90 -23.80 -1.68 16.61
N SER A 91 -23.77 -2.96 17.03
CA SER A 91 -24.68 -3.45 18.07
C SER A 91 -24.36 -2.89 19.46
N ILE A 92 -23.11 -2.49 19.70
CA ILE A 92 -22.64 -1.97 20.99
C ILE A 92 -22.59 -0.44 21.00
N CYS A 93 -22.11 0.15 19.91
CA CYS A 93 -21.89 1.58 19.79
C CYS A 93 -23.03 2.26 19.03
N LYS A 94 -23.54 3.36 19.58
CA LYS A 94 -24.57 4.18 18.94
C LYS A 94 -23.95 5.20 17.98
N ARG A 95 -24.70 5.59 16.94
CA ARG A 95 -24.31 6.65 16.01
C ARG A 95 -24.03 7.95 16.74
N ASN A 96 -22.95 8.63 16.35
CA ASN A 96 -22.49 9.91 16.91
C ASN A 96 -22.22 9.87 18.42
N LYS A 97 -21.95 8.68 18.99
CA LYS A 97 -21.55 8.51 20.38
C LYS A 97 -20.12 7.95 20.47
N PRO A 98 -19.41 8.23 21.59
CA PRO A 98 -18.12 7.65 21.85
C PRO A 98 -18.16 6.13 21.85
N CYS A 99 -17.25 5.54 21.08
CA CYS A 99 -17.04 4.12 20.88
C CYS A 99 -15.55 3.86 20.97
N MET A 100 -15.16 2.87 21.77
CA MET A 100 -13.76 2.50 21.96
C MET A 100 -13.60 1.00 22.07
N GLY A 101 -12.41 0.49 21.81
CA GLY A 101 -12.17 -0.93 21.88
C GLY A 101 -10.75 -1.32 21.52
N LYS A 102 -10.50 -2.62 21.63
CA LYS A 102 -9.24 -3.27 21.25
C LYS A 102 -9.47 -4.03 19.95
N ALA A 103 -8.59 -3.81 18.99
CA ALA A 103 -8.74 -4.29 17.63
C ALA A 103 -7.41 -4.75 17.03
N GLN A 104 -7.51 -5.60 16.00
CA GLN A 104 -6.45 -5.73 15.02
C GLN A 104 -6.68 -4.66 13.94
N LEU A 105 -5.71 -3.77 13.81
CA LEU A 105 -5.72 -2.64 12.89
C LEU A 105 -4.79 -2.92 11.72
N GLN A 106 -5.12 -2.35 10.57
CA GLN A 106 -4.32 -2.47 9.36
C GLN A 106 -4.24 -1.12 8.66
N ILE A 107 -3.04 -0.71 8.26
CA ILE A 107 -2.87 0.46 7.39
C ILE A 107 -3.23 0.02 5.96
N VAL A 108 -4.20 0.72 5.36
CA VAL A 108 -4.69 0.39 4.01
C VAL A 108 -4.50 1.59 3.09
N LYS A 109 -3.91 1.33 1.93
CA LYS A 109 -3.82 2.26 0.80
C LYS A 109 -4.20 1.50 -0.48
N PRO A 110 -5.10 2.01 -1.34
CA PRO A 110 -5.84 3.27 -1.20
C PRO A 110 -6.95 3.22 -0.14
N ILE A 111 -7.29 4.38 0.43
CA ILE A 111 -8.40 4.53 1.37
C ILE A 111 -9.74 4.44 0.59
N PRO A 112 -10.76 3.69 1.06
CA PRO A 112 -12.04 3.62 0.37
C PRO A 112 -12.75 4.98 0.28
N LYS A 113 -13.44 5.21 -0.84
CA LYS A 113 -14.26 6.42 -1.02
C LYS A 113 -15.27 6.59 0.12
N GLY A 114 -15.38 7.82 0.62
CA GLY A 114 -16.26 8.18 1.73
C GLY A 114 -15.61 8.14 3.11
N ILE A 115 -14.35 7.72 3.19
CA ILE A 115 -13.50 7.86 4.39
C ILE A 115 -12.65 9.13 4.25
N PRO A 116 -12.51 9.97 5.29
CA PRO A 116 -11.66 11.16 5.23
C PRO A 116 -10.19 10.82 4.94
N GLU A 117 -9.60 11.44 3.91
CA GLU A 117 -8.19 11.21 3.53
C GLU A 117 -7.22 12.17 4.25
N SER A 118 -7.69 13.34 4.68
CA SER A 118 -6.89 14.38 5.36
C SER A 118 -6.80 14.14 6.87
N THR A 119 -6.26 12.98 7.27
CA THR A 119 -6.15 12.60 8.68
C THR A 119 -4.71 12.30 9.07
N SER A 120 -4.39 12.38 10.37
CA SER A 120 -3.09 11.95 10.92
C SER A 120 -2.88 10.44 10.74
N GLY A 121 -3.97 9.66 10.59
CA GLY A 121 -3.88 8.23 10.33
C GLY A 121 -5.24 7.58 10.04
N THR A 122 -5.26 6.69 9.04
CA THR A 122 -6.43 5.90 8.67
C THR A 122 -6.12 4.41 8.78
N TYR A 123 -6.95 3.69 9.52
CA TYR A 123 -6.76 2.27 9.83
C TYR A 123 -8.03 1.47 9.56
N LYS A 124 -7.89 0.31 8.90
CA LYS A 124 -8.96 -0.69 8.78
C LYS A 124 -9.02 -1.53 10.05
N ILE A 125 -10.21 -1.65 10.64
CA ILE A 125 -10.46 -2.61 11.74
C ILE A 125 -10.70 -3.99 11.11
N ILE A 126 -9.78 -4.91 11.35
CA ILE A 126 -9.83 -6.29 10.82
C ILE A 126 -10.57 -7.22 11.76
N SER A 127 -10.41 -7.03 13.07
CA SER A 127 -11.14 -7.77 14.10
C SER A 127 -11.19 -6.96 15.39
N VAL A 128 -12.14 -7.30 16.27
CA VAL A 128 -12.29 -6.66 17.58
C VAL A 128 -12.31 -7.70 18.69
N SER A 129 -11.38 -7.58 19.64
CA SER A 129 -11.34 -8.38 20.85
C SER A 129 -12.27 -7.80 21.92
N GLN A 130 -12.35 -6.47 22.03
CA GLN A 130 -13.22 -5.76 22.96
C GLN A 130 -13.84 -4.53 22.29
N VAL A 131 -15.11 -4.24 22.60
CA VAL A 131 -15.81 -3.02 22.16
C VAL A 131 -16.65 -2.50 23.32
N ASN A 132 -16.51 -1.23 23.64
CA ASN A 132 -17.24 -0.51 24.67
C ASN A 132 -17.89 0.73 24.03
N GLY A 133 -19.20 0.88 24.19
CA GLY A 133 -19.95 2.06 23.74
C GLY A 133 -20.56 2.79 24.93
N LYS A 134 -20.59 4.13 24.89
CA LYS A 134 -21.41 4.90 25.84
C LYS A 134 -22.89 4.83 25.43
N ARG A 135 -23.76 4.40 26.35
CA ARG A 135 -25.21 4.31 26.15
C ARG A 135 -25.88 5.68 26.05
#